data_AF-A0A016T2W0-F1
#
_entry.id   AF-A0A016T2W0-F1
#
_cell.length_a   1.000
_cell.length_b   1.000
_cell.length_c   1.000
_cell.angle_alpha   90.00
_cell.angle_beta   90.00
_cell.angle_gamma   90.00
#
_symmetry.space_group_name_H-M   'P 1'
#
loop_
_entity.id
_entity.type
_entity.pdbx_description
1 polymer ?
#
loop_
_entity_poly.entity_id
_entity_poly.type
_entity_poly.pdbx_seq_one_letter_code
_entity_poly.pdbx_strand_id
1 'polypeptide(L)'
;MDVGIYTTEREWYKITGGFRFFLSTPPIWYWSNCCQPDEIAISFKDFRPFAAWKTPAVKQLRKAFPVCGLIVNRDVYFTPINRTFAELAQQNNASFVGVTNFL
;
A
#
# COMPACT_ATOMS: atom_id res chain seq x y z
N MET A 1 -8.64 -9.06 -15.35
CA MET A 1 -7.38 -8.29 -15.38
C MET A 1 -7.76 -6.92 -14.91
N ASP A 2 -7.27 -6.54 -13.74
CA ASP A 2 -7.98 -5.59 -12.90
C ASP A 2 -7.05 -4.40 -12.67
N VAL A 3 -7.54 -3.19 -12.96
CA VAL A 3 -6.74 -1.97 -12.91
C VAL A 3 -6.88 -1.34 -11.52
N GLY A 4 -5.76 -1.18 -10.81
CA GLY A 4 -5.71 -0.44 -9.55
C GLY A 4 -5.33 1.02 -9.72
N ILE A 5 -5.58 1.84 -8.71
CA ILE A 5 -5.20 3.26 -8.67
C ILE A 5 -4.19 3.51 -7.53
N TYR A 6 -3.14 4.28 -7.81
CA TYR A 6 -2.16 4.74 -6.82
C TYR A 6 -2.34 6.23 -6.55
N THR A 7 -2.75 6.63 -5.34
CA THR A 7 -3.03 8.05 -5.01
C THR A 7 -3.28 8.27 -3.50
N THR A 8 -3.10 9.51 -3.02
CA THR A 8 -3.72 10.02 -1.77
C THR A 8 -5.08 10.66 -2.05
N GLU A 9 -5.90 10.86 -1.00
CA GLU A 9 -7.08 11.74 -1.06
C GLU A 9 -6.75 13.11 -1.67
N ARG A 10 -5.61 13.69 -1.26
CA ARG A 10 -5.18 15.04 -1.64
C ARG A 10 -4.75 15.14 -3.10
N GLU A 11 -4.06 14.13 -3.62
CA GLU A 11 -3.72 14.03 -5.05
C GLU A 11 -4.96 13.70 -5.88
N TRP A 12 -5.80 12.78 -5.42
CA TRP A 12 -7.07 12.43 -6.07
C TRP A 12 -7.96 13.67 -6.26
N TYR A 13 -8.12 14.49 -5.22
CA TYR A 13 -8.87 15.74 -5.32
C TYR A 13 -8.24 16.71 -6.33
N LYS A 14 -6.91 16.91 -6.29
CA LYS A 14 -6.19 17.79 -7.22
C LYS A 14 -6.26 17.34 -8.68
N ILE A 15 -6.24 16.03 -8.94
CA ILE A 15 -6.18 15.46 -10.30
C ILE A 15 -7.58 15.31 -10.91
N THR A 16 -8.60 15.00 -10.09
CA THR A 16 -9.94 14.59 -10.58
C THR A 16 -11.07 15.54 -10.17
N GLY A 17 -10.80 16.59 -9.41
CA GLY A 17 -11.84 17.40 -8.74
C GLY A 17 -12.57 16.65 -7.62
N GLY A 18 -12.07 15.48 -7.19
CA GLY A 18 -12.71 14.63 -6.19
C GLY A 18 -13.79 13.70 -6.77
N PHE A 19 -13.58 13.19 -7.98
CA PHE A 19 -14.46 12.24 -8.68
C PHE A 19 -14.82 11.03 -7.80
N ARG A 20 -16.06 10.51 -7.92
CA ARG A 20 -16.59 9.45 -7.03
C ARG A 20 -17.31 8.29 -7.73
N PHE A 21 -17.57 8.38 -9.04
CA PHE A 21 -18.55 7.52 -9.71
C PHE A 21 -17.90 6.44 -10.57
N PHE A 22 -17.61 5.28 -9.97
CA PHE A 22 -17.12 4.11 -10.70
C PHE A 22 -18.24 3.10 -10.96
N LEU A 23 -18.26 2.49 -12.15
CA LEU A 23 -19.14 1.34 -12.46
C LEU A 23 -18.75 0.09 -11.65
N SER A 24 -17.46 -0.07 -11.39
CA SER A 24 -16.88 -0.98 -10.39
C SER A 24 -15.70 -0.28 -9.74
N THR A 25 -15.63 -0.26 -8.40
CA THR A 25 -14.59 0.49 -7.69
C THR A 25 -13.26 -0.26 -7.80
N PRO A 26 -12.21 0.33 -8.42
CA PRO A 26 -10.92 -0.34 -8.57
C PRO A 26 -10.21 -0.50 -7.21
N PRO A 27 -9.32 -1.48 -7.02
CA PRO A 27 -8.50 -1.56 -5.82
C PRO A 27 -7.57 -0.32 -5.72
N ILE A 28 -7.34 0.17 -4.51
CA ILE A 28 -6.47 1.33 -4.26
C ILE A 28 -5.19 0.95 -3.51
N TRP A 29 -4.07 1.46 -4.02
CA TRP A 29 -2.80 1.56 -3.34
C TRP A 29 -2.62 3.00 -2.86
N TYR A 30 -2.95 3.29 -1.61
CA TYR A 30 -2.73 4.61 -1.06
C TYR A 30 -1.31 4.72 -0.50
N TRP A 31 -0.73 5.92 -0.50
CA TRP A 31 0.42 6.23 0.34
C TRP A 31 -0.04 7.18 1.45
N SER A 32 0.46 7.00 2.68
CA SER A 32 0.30 8.05 3.68
C SER A 32 1.47 9.02 3.61
N ASN A 33 1.22 10.28 3.93
CA ASN A 33 2.32 11.21 4.17
C ASN A 33 3.10 10.74 5.41
N CYS A 34 4.37 11.13 5.52
CA CYS A 34 5.04 11.14 6.81
C CYS A 34 4.40 12.27 7.65
N CYS A 35 4.20 12.17 8.96
CA CYS A 35 5.12 11.58 9.95
C CYS A 35 4.47 11.19 11.29
N GLN A 36 3.21 10.75 11.32
CA GLN A 36 2.56 10.25 12.53
C GLN A 36 2.93 8.76 12.79
N PRO A 37 2.99 8.28 14.05
CA PRO A 37 3.42 6.90 14.35
C PRO A 37 2.52 5.83 13.71
N ASP A 38 1.22 6.09 13.66
CA ASP A 38 0.18 5.22 13.09
C ASP A 38 0.16 5.21 11.55
N GLU A 39 0.65 6.27 10.89
CA GLU A 39 0.91 6.27 9.44
C GLU A 39 2.03 5.27 9.07
N ILE A 40 2.98 5.03 9.97
CA ILE A 40 4.09 4.06 9.77
C ILE A 40 3.68 2.63 10.16
N ALA A 41 2.55 2.45 10.86
CA ALA A 41 2.09 1.13 11.31
C ALA A 41 1.73 0.21 10.13
N ILE A 42 2.05 -1.08 10.30
CA ILE A 42 1.72 -2.18 9.36
C ILE A 42 0.23 -2.56 9.52
N SER A 43 -0.64 -1.61 9.22
CA SER A 43 -2.10 -1.73 9.27
C SER A 43 -2.76 -0.65 8.40
N PHE A 44 -4.07 -0.75 8.19
CA PHE A 44 -4.87 0.25 7.46
C PHE A 44 -5.74 1.13 8.40
N LYS A 45 -5.41 1.23 9.70
CA LYS A 45 -6.21 1.99 10.70
C LYS A 45 -6.15 3.52 10.49
N ASP A 46 -5.09 3.99 9.87
CA ASP A 46 -4.86 5.36 9.43
C ASP A 46 -5.62 5.72 8.14
N PHE A 47 -6.10 4.73 7.37
CA PHE A 47 -6.86 4.99 6.15
C PHE A 47 -8.08 5.87 6.45
N ARG A 48 -8.29 6.90 5.63
CA ARG A 48 -9.46 7.77 5.64
C ARG A 48 -10.21 7.52 4.35
N PRO A 49 -11.46 7.01 4.39
CA PRO A 49 -12.24 6.75 3.18
C PRO A 49 -12.45 8.00 2.33
N PHE A 50 -12.12 7.92 1.03
CA PHE A 50 -12.34 9.00 0.07
C PHE A 50 -12.88 8.48 -1.26
N ALA A 51 -13.55 9.36 -2.02
CA ALA A 51 -14.25 9.03 -3.26
C ALA A 51 -15.22 7.83 -3.11
N ALA A 52 -14.86 6.66 -3.65
CA ALA A 52 -15.62 5.41 -3.50
C ALA A 52 -14.92 4.38 -2.58
N TRP A 53 -13.68 4.63 -2.16
CA TRP A 53 -12.86 3.67 -1.44
C TRP A 53 -13.18 3.68 0.06
N LYS A 54 -13.85 2.62 0.52
CA LYS A 54 -14.13 2.36 1.95
C LYS A 54 -12.99 1.62 2.64
N THR A 55 -12.19 0.86 1.88
CA THR A 55 -11.03 0.10 2.33
C THR A 55 -9.92 0.16 1.26
N PRO A 56 -8.64 0.11 1.65
CA PRO A 56 -7.53 0.02 0.71
C PRO A 56 -7.14 -1.44 0.44
N ALA A 57 -6.42 -1.66 -0.67
CA ALA A 57 -5.80 -2.95 -0.99
C ALA A 57 -4.31 -2.96 -0.58
N VAL A 58 -3.62 -1.83 -0.76
CA VAL A 58 -2.20 -1.66 -0.43
C VAL A 58 -2.00 -0.29 0.24
N LYS A 59 -1.06 -0.23 1.20
CA LYS A 59 -0.58 1.01 1.84
C LYS A 59 0.92 1.14 1.61
N GLN A 60 1.37 2.27 1.07
CA GLN A 60 2.78 2.65 1.11
C GLN A 60 3.11 3.33 2.44
N LEU A 61 4.04 2.72 3.17
CA LEU A 61 4.54 3.16 4.47
C LEU A 61 5.66 4.20 4.33
N ARG A 62 6.57 4.01 3.35
CA ARG A 62 7.67 4.94 3.05
C ARG A 62 8.03 4.95 1.56
N LYS A 63 8.51 6.11 1.10
CA LYS A 63 9.18 6.30 -0.18
C LYS A 63 10.70 6.31 0.04
N ALA A 64 11.47 5.83 -0.93
CA ALA A 64 12.93 5.92 -0.96
C ALA A 64 13.66 5.51 0.35
N PHE A 65 13.29 4.35 0.92
CA PHE A 65 13.88 3.80 2.14
C PHE A 65 15.04 2.84 1.82
N PRO A 66 16.18 2.90 2.53
CA PRO A 66 17.31 2.01 2.31
C PRO A 66 17.06 0.60 2.87
N VAL A 67 17.20 -0.43 2.04
CA VAL A 67 17.18 -1.85 2.43
C VAL A 67 18.36 -2.55 1.74
N CYS A 68 19.28 -3.14 2.51
CA CYS A 68 20.42 -3.90 2.00
C CYS A 68 21.27 -3.15 0.93
N GLY A 69 21.39 -1.82 1.06
CA GLY A 69 22.11 -0.96 0.10
C GLY A 69 21.28 -0.46 -1.10
N LEU A 70 20.05 -0.95 -1.29
CA LEU A 70 19.13 -0.50 -2.32
C LEU A 70 18.13 0.51 -1.77
N ILE A 71 17.74 1.49 -2.58
CA ILE A 71 16.68 2.45 -2.27
C ILE A 71 15.36 1.93 -2.81
N VAL A 72 14.42 1.59 -1.91
CA VAL A 72 13.15 0.95 -2.25
C VAL A 72 11.95 1.67 -1.64
N ASN A 73 10.77 1.44 -2.19
CA ASN A 73 9.52 1.76 -1.50
C ASN A 73 9.19 0.65 -0.50
N ARG A 74 8.53 1.00 0.61
CA ARG A 74 8.04 0.01 1.60
C ARG A 74 6.53 0.05 1.66
N ASP A 75 5.93 -1.09 1.42
CA ASP A 75 4.49 -1.28 1.22
C ASP A 75 3.96 -2.43 2.07
N VAL A 76 2.68 -2.36 2.43
CA VAL A 76 1.95 -3.45 3.09
C VAL A 76 0.63 -3.70 2.38
N TYR A 77 0.33 -4.98 2.16
CA TYR A 77 -0.91 -5.51 1.65
C TYR A 77 -1.27 -6.78 2.43
N PHE A 78 -2.56 -7.07 2.59
CA PHE A 78 -3.00 -8.34 3.17
C PHE A 78 -3.23 -9.36 2.06
N THR A 79 -2.47 -10.46 2.09
CA THR A 79 -2.76 -11.66 1.30
C THR A 79 -3.77 -12.53 2.05
N PRO A 80 -4.82 -13.07 1.39
CA PRO A 80 -5.82 -13.94 2.02
C PRO A 80 -5.30 -15.37 2.27
N ILE A 81 -4.01 -15.64 2.05
CA ILE A 81 -3.37 -16.95 2.24
C ILE A 81 -2.16 -16.79 3.16
N ASN A 82 -2.00 -17.71 4.10
CA ASN A 82 -0.78 -17.91 4.90
C ASN A 82 0.37 -18.49 4.04
N ARG A 83 0.70 -17.85 2.92
CA ARG A 83 1.89 -18.23 2.15
C ARG A 83 3.13 -17.87 2.94
N THR A 84 3.98 -18.85 3.14
CA THR A 84 5.29 -18.66 3.74
C THR A 84 6.17 -17.80 2.83
N PHE A 85 7.12 -17.06 3.41
CA PHE A 85 7.98 -16.13 2.67
C PHE A 85 8.66 -16.80 1.44
N ALA A 86 9.06 -18.07 1.56
CA ALA A 86 9.69 -18.84 0.49
C ALA A 86 8.82 -18.98 -0.77
N GLU A 87 7.50 -19.17 -0.62
CA GLU A 87 6.56 -19.36 -1.74
C GLU A 87 6.33 -18.07 -2.52
N LEU A 88 6.40 -16.91 -1.85
CA LEU A 88 6.24 -15.59 -2.48
C LEU A 88 7.50 -15.20 -3.27
N ALA A 89 8.69 -15.53 -2.76
CA ALA A 89 9.95 -15.30 -3.49
C ALA A 89 10.01 -16.05 -4.83
N GLN A 90 9.44 -17.26 -4.91
CA GLN A 90 9.52 -18.11 -6.09
C GLN A 90 8.57 -17.71 -7.24
N GLN A 91 7.60 -16.80 -7.02
CA GLN A 91 6.68 -16.36 -8.07
C GLN A 91 7.23 -15.21 -8.97
N ASN A 92 8.51 -14.85 -8.82
CA ASN A 92 9.29 -14.01 -9.76
C ASN A 92 8.72 -12.61 -10.11
N ASN A 93 7.77 -12.06 -9.34
CA ASN A 93 7.17 -10.74 -9.64
C ASN A 93 7.07 -9.74 -8.46
N ALA A 94 7.42 -10.10 -7.21
CA ALA A 94 7.68 -9.14 -6.11
C ALA A 94 8.31 -9.80 -4.85
N SER A 95 9.25 -9.10 -4.18
CA SER A 95 9.87 -9.48 -2.88
C SER A 95 10.71 -8.29 -2.34
N PHE A 96 10.90 -7.99 -1.04
CA PHE A 96 10.38 -8.51 0.24
C PHE A 96 9.97 -7.26 1.11
N VAL A 97 10.29 -6.91 2.38
CA VAL A 97 11.08 -7.42 3.54
C VAL A 97 10.44 -6.89 4.85
N GLY A 98 10.38 -7.72 5.90
CA GLY A 98 9.73 -7.37 7.18
C GLY A 98 10.33 -7.89 8.50
N VAL A 99 11.47 -8.62 8.45
CA VAL A 99 12.23 -9.20 9.59
C VAL A 99 11.49 -10.16 10.52
N THR A 100 11.95 -11.42 10.53
CA THR A 100 11.70 -12.38 11.62
C THR A 100 12.78 -12.22 12.70
N ASN A 101 12.36 -11.92 13.94
CA ASN A 101 13.15 -11.91 15.18
C ASN A 101 14.47 -11.11 15.17
N PHE A 102 14.50 -10.02 15.94
CA PHE A 102 15.76 -9.49 16.46
C PHE A 102 16.10 -10.22 17.77
N LEU A 103 17.33 -10.73 17.85
CA LEU A 103 18.05 -11.13 19.07
C LEU A 103 19.33 -10.28 19.14
#